data_AF-H1HQD1-F1
#
_entry.id   AF-H1HQD1-F1
#
_cell.length_a   1.000
_cell.length_b   1.000
_cell.length_c   1.000
_cell.angle_alpha   90.00
_cell.angle_beta   90.00
_cell.angle_gamma   90.00
#
_symmetry.space_group_name_H-M   'P 1'
#
loop_
_entity.id
_entity.type
_entity.pdbx_description
1 polymer ?
#
loop_
_entity_poly.entity_id
_entity_poly.type
_entity_poly.pdbx_seq_one_letter_code
_entity_poly.pdbx_strand_id
1 'polypeptide(L)'
;MKEEITLVVVDCQYDFCNPTGALYVKGAETAVEHILQLINTHEGLAEVIFTVDWHQARDASFIPQGGPWPPHCIAFAKGSQIDERLVQACLDRGIPFRVIRKGEVIETEEYGAFQHVEKLADGGYRLSTMTDEVTCASHRMVICGVAGDYCVLETLRNLLNGGLTVDVFARGIASIDGGRRLNDFVREQKLCFFT
;
A
#
# COMPACT_ATOMS: atom_id res chain seq x y z
N MET A 1 -9.46 -16.30 -20.86
CA MET A 1 -9.46 -16.08 -19.40
C MET A 1 -9.12 -14.62 -19.19
N LYS A 2 -9.77 -13.93 -18.25
CA LYS A 2 -9.39 -12.54 -17.92
C LYS A 2 -7.96 -12.56 -17.36
N GLU A 3 -7.16 -11.55 -17.67
CA GLU A 3 -5.81 -11.42 -17.11
C GLU A 3 -5.94 -11.29 -15.59
N GLU A 4 -5.20 -12.12 -14.85
CA GLU A 4 -5.20 -12.11 -13.39
C GLU A 4 -4.28 -11.01 -12.87
N ILE A 5 -4.75 -10.31 -11.83
CA ILE A 5 -4.01 -9.22 -11.19
C ILE A 5 -3.79 -9.48 -9.70
N THR A 6 -2.69 -8.93 -9.18
CA THR A 6 -2.43 -8.79 -7.75
C THR A 6 -2.60 -7.32 -7.38
N LEU A 7 -3.58 -7.01 -6.52
CA LEU A 7 -3.81 -5.65 -6.04
C LEU A 7 -2.95 -5.37 -4.81
N VAL A 8 -2.10 -4.35 -4.88
CA VAL A 8 -1.31 -3.84 -3.77
C VAL A 8 -2.04 -2.63 -3.19
N VAL A 9 -2.57 -2.78 -1.98
CA VAL A 9 -3.27 -1.73 -1.24
C VAL A 9 -2.32 -1.16 -0.19
N VAL A 10 -1.82 0.04 -0.44
CA VAL A 10 -0.80 0.67 0.41
C VAL A 10 -1.45 1.45 1.55
N ASP A 11 -1.17 1.03 2.77
CA ASP A 11 -1.41 1.76 4.02
C ASP A 11 -2.83 2.34 4.17
N CYS A 12 -3.86 1.62 3.72
CA CYS A 12 -5.26 2.00 3.96
C CYS A 12 -5.69 1.75 5.42
N GLN A 13 -4.99 2.38 6.36
CA GLN A 13 -5.17 2.26 7.81
C GLN A 13 -5.99 3.42 8.37
N TYR A 14 -6.58 3.23 9.56
CA TYR A 14 -7.45 4.21 10.21
C TYR A 14 -6.81 5.59 10.32
N ASP A 15 -5.54 5.66 10.75
CA ASP A 15 -4.87 6.96 10.98
C ASP A 15 -4.71 7.78 9.70
N PHE A 16 -4.63 7.13 8.54
CA PHE A 16 -4.53 7.79 7.25
C PHE A 16 -5.88 8.01 6.58
N CYS A 17 -6.81 7.06 6.71
CA CYS A 17 -8.05 7.04 5.94
C CYS A 17 -9.26 7.65 6.65
N ASN A 18 -9.23 7.80 7.97
CA ASN A 18 -10.33 8.38 8.73
C ASN A 18 -10.09 9.87 9.01
N PRO A 19 -11.08 10.78 8.84
CA PRO A 19 -10.94 12.20 9.18
C PRO A 19 -10.56 12.50 10.63
N THR A 20 -10.73 11.54 11.53
CA THR A 20 -10.32 11.61 12.95
C THR A 20 -9.03 10.84 13.25
N GLY A 21 -8.39 10.27 12.22
CA GLY A 21 -7.11 9.58 12.32
C GLY A 21 -5.96 10.55 12.63
N ALA A 22 -4.89 10.03 13.23
CA ALA A 22 -3.78 10.86 13.70
C ALA A 22 -3.01 11.56 12.57
N LEU A 23 -3.00 11.00 11.35
CA LEU A 23 -2.28 11.51 10.19
C LEU A 23 -3.15 11.44 8.93
N TYR A 24 -4.38 11.94 9.03
CA TYR A 24 -5.38 11.84 7.98
C TYR A 24 -4.92 12.44 6.63
N VAL A 25 -5.01 11.64 5.57
CA VAL A 25 -4.75 12.05 4.19
C VAL A 25 -6.06 12.47 3.55
N LYS A 26 -6.20 13.76 3.23
CA LYS A 26 -7.43 14.30 2.67
C LYS A 26 -7.85 13.56 1.39
N GLY A 27 -9.09 13.07 1.36
CA GLY A 27 -9.65 12.33 0.23
C GLY A 27 -9.39 10.82 0.26
N ALA A 28 -8.68 10.32 1.28
CA ALA A 28 -8.42 8.89 1.44
C ALA A 28 -9.70 8.07 1.58
N GLU A 29 -10.75 8.57 2.23
CA GLU A 29 -12.05 7.88 2.29
C GLU A 29 -12.64 7.64 0.90
N THR A 30 -12.46 8.58 -0.05
CA THR A 30 -12.95 8.43 -1.42
C THR A 30 -12.09 7.44 -2.20
N ALA A 31 -10.77 7.45 -2.00
CA ALA A 31 -9.87 6.45 -2.55
C ALA A 31 -10.25 5.05 -2.07
N VAL A 32 -10.54 4.87 -0.77
CA VAL A 32 -11.01 3.61 -0.20
C VAL A 32 -12.32 3.14 -0.82
N GLU A 33 -13.30 4.02 -1.07
CA GLU A 33 -14.53 3.64 -1.79
C GLU A 33 -14.23 3.09 -3.19
N HIS A 34 -13.28 3.68 -3.91
CA HIS A 34 -12.90 3.20 -5.24
C HIS A 34 -12.16 1.86 -5.19
N ILE A 35 -11.28 1.66 -4.21
CA ILE A 35 -10.63 0.37 -3.97
C ILE A 35 -11.68 -0.69 -3.61
N LEU A 36 -12.62 -0.38 -2.73
CA LEU A 36 -13.72 -1.25 -2.34
C LEU A 36 -14.57 -1.65 -3.57
N GLN A 37 -14.89 -0.69 -4.44
CA GLN A 37 -15.61 -0.97 -5.68
C GLN A 37 -14.81 -1.91 -6.59
N LEU A 38 -13.49 -1.69 -6.73
CA LEU A 38 -12.62 -2.54 -7.54
C LEU A 38 -12.63 -3.99 -7.01
N ILE A 39 -12.43 -4.19 -5.71
CA ILE A 39 -12.45 -5.52 -5.06
C ILE A 39 -13.79 -6.23 -5.30
N ASN A 40 -14.90 -5.50 -5.19
CA ASN A 40 -16.24 -6.08 -5.31
C ASN A 40 -16.63 -6.45 -6.75
N THR A 41 -16.03 -5.81 -7.75
CA THR A 41 -16.53 -5.88 -9.14
C THR A 41 -15.54 -6.50 -10.12
N HIS A 42 -14.23 -6.46 -9.85
CA HIS A 42 -13.26 -6.95 -10.81
C HIS A 42 -13.09 -8.47 -10.74
N GLU A 43 -13.51 -9.16 -11.81
CA GLU A 43 -13.40 -10.63 -11.91
C GLU A 43 -11.97 -11.18 -12.08
N GLY A 44 -10.99 -10.35 -12.43
CA GLY A 44 -9.59 -10.77 -12.60
C GLY A 44 -8.73 -10.59 -11.36
N LEU A 45 -9.31 -10.14 -10.24
CA LEU A 45 -8.57 -9.91 -9.01
C LEU A 45 -8.27 -11.25 -8.32
N ALA A 46 -7.03 -11.72 -8.44
CA ALA A 46 -6.62 -13.03 -7.97
C ALA A 46 -6.19 -13.02 -6.49
N GLU A 47 -5.53 -11.95 -6.04
CA GLU A 47 -5.11 -11.76 -4.65
C GLU A 47 -4.93 -10.29 -4.30
N VAL A 48 -4.92 -9.98 -3.00
CA VAL A 48 -4.64 -8.64 -2.46
C VAL A 48 -3.45 -8.70 -1.50
N ILE A 49 -2.56 -7.72 -1.59
CA ILE A 49 -1.49 -7.49 -0.61
C ILE A 49 -1.73 -6.14 0.04
N PHE A 50 -2.02 -6.14 1.33
CA PHE A 50 -2.07 -4.92 2.14
C PHE A 50 -0.69 -4.64 2.72
N THR A 51 -0.21 -3.42 2.54
CA THR A 51 0.90 -2.91 3.36
C THR A 51 0.34 -2.15 4.55
N VAL A 52 1.04 -2.20 5.68
CA VAL A 52 0.68 -1.44 6.87
C VAL A 52 1.93 -0.82 7.50
N ASP A 53 1.86 0.46 7.82
CA ASP A 53 2.77 1.07 8.78
C ASP A 53 2.52 0.47 10.16
N TRP A 54 3.61 0.12 10.84
CA TRP A 54 3.55 -0.65 12.08
C TRP A 54 4.58 -0.16 13.11
N HIS A 55 4.39 1.07 13.57
CA HIS A 55 5.36 1.76 14.40
C HIS A 55 5.32 1.33 15.87
N GLN A 56 6.48 1.42 16.53
CA GLN A 56 6.55 1.37 17.99
C GLN A 56 6.16 2.73 18.60
N ALA A 57 5.72 2.75 19.86
CA ALA A 57 5.18 3.97 20.47
C ALA A 57 6.18 5.16 20.59
N ARG A 58 7.48 4.92 20.38
CA ARG A 58 8.56 5.91 20.44
C ARG A 58 9.41 5.91 19.17
N ASP A 59 8.77 5.66 18.03
CA ASP A 59 9.40 5.68 16.72
C ASP A 59 10.14 7.01 16.46
N ALA A 60 11.32 6.96 15.83
CA ALA A 60 12.11 8.17 15.58
C ALA A 60 11.45 9.12 14.57
N SER A 61 10.54 8.62 13.73
CA SER A 61 9.76 9.43 12.80
C SER A 61 8.75 10.35 13.50
N PHE A 62 8.47 10.13 14.79
CA PHE A 62 7.48 10.91 15.52
C PHE A 62 8.02 12.24 16.05
N ILE A 63 7.18 13.28 16.07
CA ILE A 63 7.49 14.64 16.57
C ILE A 63 8.08 14.63 17.99
N PRO A 64 7.58 13.85 18.96
CA PRO A 64 8.18 13.78 20.29
C PRO A 64 9.60 13.20 20.32
N GLN A 65 10.03 12.52 19.25
CA GLN A 65 11.38 11.97 19.06
C GLN A 65 12.25 12.83 18.12
N GLY A 66 11.70 13.93 17.58
CA GLY A 66 12.39 14.83 16.66
C GLY A 66 12.12 14.55 15.17
N GLY A 67 11.26 13.58 14.86
CA GLY A 67 10.81 13.31 13.50
C GLY A 67 9.69 14.25 13.02
N PRO A 68 9.27 14.13 11.75
CA PRO A 68 8.31 15.05 11.14
C PRO A 68 6.83 14.72 11.41
N TRP A 69 6.51 13.51 11.86
CA TRP A 69 5.13 13.01 11.87
C TRP A 69 4.51 13.00 13.28
N PRO A 70 3.20 13.25 13.43
CA PRO A 70 2.54 12.90 14.69
C PRO A 70 2.64 11.39 14.95
N PRO A 71 2.58 10.91 16.20
CA PRO A 71 2.45 9.48 16.46
C PRO A 71 1.23 8.90 15.73
N HIS A 72 1.47 7.91 14.89
CA HIS A 72 0.47 7.30 14.01
C HIS A 72 0.78 5.83 13.80
N CYS A 73 -0.21 5.04 13.37
CA CYS A 73 -0.08 3.63 13.02
C CYS A 73 0.70 2.80 14.07
N ILE A 74 0.55 3.17 15.35
CA ILE A 74 1.20 2.48 16.46
C ILE A 74 0.70 1.04 16.50
N ALA A 75 1.63 0.09 16.59
CA ALA A 75 1.34 -1.33 16.65
C ALA A 75 0.22 -1.64 17.66
N PHE A 76 -0.76 -2.43 17.20
CA PHE A 76 -1.95 -2.84 17.95
C PHE A 76 -2.94 -1.73 18.39
N ALA A 77 -2.69 -0.47 18.04
CA ALA A 77 -3.64 0.61 18.28
C ALA A 77 -4.74 0.64 17.19
N LYS A 78 -5.85 1.34 17.48
CA LYS A 78 -6.91 1.58 16.47
C LYS A 78 -6.36 2.19 15.19
N GLY A 79 -5.41 3.12 15.33
CA GLY A 79 -4.80 3.86 14.23
C GLY A 79 -4.16 2.99 13.15
N SER A 80 -3.60 1.84 13.53
CA SER A 80 -2.93 0.93 12.60
C SER A 80 -3.87 -0.10 11.94
N GLN A 81 -5.16 -0.08 12.27
CA GLN A 81 -6.13 -1.01 11.70
C GLN A 81 -6.38 -0.70 10.21
N ILE A 82 -6.26 -1.70 9.34
CA ILE A 82 -6.73 -1.63 7.94
C ILE A 82 -8.24 -1.29 7.92
N ASP A 83 -8.71 -0.49 6.96
CA ASP A 83 -10.15 -0.26 6.78
C ASP A 83 -10.89 -1.60 6.63
N GLU A 84 -11.71 -1.93 7.63
CA GLU A 84 -12.35 -3.25 7.76
C GLU A 84 -13.23 -3.60 6.56
N ARG A 85 -13.74 -2.61 5.81
CA ARG A 85 -14.57 -2.83 4.63
C ARG A 85 -13.78 -3.48 3.50
N LEU A 86 -12.49 -3.15 3.37
CA LEU A 86 -11.61 -3.77 2.38
C LEU A 86 -11.36 -5.24 2.70
N VAL A 87 -11.13 -5.55 3.99
CA VAL A 87 -10.96 -6.92 4.48
C VAL A 87 -12.24 -7.72 4.27
N GLN A 88 -13.39 -7.16 4.67
CA GLN A 88 -14.69 -7.82 4.51
C GLN A 88 -15.02 -8.09 3.04
N ALA A 89 -14.73 -7.15 2.14
CA ALA A 89 -14.94 -7.35 0.71
C ALA A 89 -14.07 -8.49 0.14
N CYS A 90 -12.82 -8.64 0.59
CA CYS A 90 -11.98 -9.78 0.21
C CYS A 90 -12.61 -11.11 0.69
N LEU A 91 -13.10 -11.15 1.93
CA LEU A 91 -13.76 -12.34 2.50
C LEU A 91 -15.03 -12.70 1.73
N ASP A 92 -15.92 -11.73 1.49
CA ASP A 92 -17.20 -11.93 0.80
C ASP A 92 -17.00 -12.44 -0.64
N ARG A 93 -15.91 -11.99 -1.29
CA ARG A 93 -15.54 -12.39 -2.64
C ARG A 93 -14.68 -13.66 -2.69
N GLY A 94 -14.23 -14.18 -1.55
CA GLY A 94 -13.29 -15.30 -1.48
C GLY A 94 -11.91 -15.00 -2.08
N ILE A 95 -11.49 -13.74 -2.08
CA ILE A 95 -10.19 -13.30 -2.61
C ILE A 95 -9.15 -13.46 -1.50
N PRO A 96 -8.09 -14.27 -1.70
CA PRO A 96 -7.02 -14.38 -0.71
C PRO A 96 -6.31 -13.04 -0.55
N PHE A 97 -5.98 -12.69 0.69
CA PHE A 97 -5.17 -11.52 0.97
C PHE A 97 -4.03 -11.83 1.94
N ARG A 98 -2.98 -11.03 1.83
CA ARG A 98 -1.81 -11.03 2.73
C ARG A 98 -1.62 -9.63 3.30
N VAL A 99 -1.01 -9.56 4.47
CA VAL A 99 -0.62 -8.30 5.10
C VAL A 99 0.89 -8.33 5.30
N ILE A 100 1.57 -7.25 4.94
CA ILE A 100 2.99 -7.05 5.19
C ILE A 100 3.20 -5.77 5.98
N ARG A 101 4.00 -5.85 7.04
CA ARG A 101 4.31 -4.71 7.91
C ARG A 101 5.59 -4.01 7.48
N LYS A 102 5.62 -2.69 7.66
CA LYS A 102 6.81 -1.84 7.48
C LYS A 102 6.89 -0.78 8.59
N GLY A 103 8.05 -0.17 8.76
CA GLY A 103 8.28 0.88 9.77
C GLY A 103 8.44 0.34 11.20
N GLU A 104 8.77 -0.94 11.37
CA GLU A 104 8.94 -1.55 12.70
C GLU A 104 10.29 -1.20 13.37
N VAL A 105 11.27 -0.73 12.60
CA VAL A 105 12.61 -0.39 13.09
C VAL A 105 12.64 1.07 13.53
N ILE A 106 12.66 1.29 14.84
CA ILE A 106 12.53 2.61 15.49
C ILE A 106 13.44 3.68 14.88
N GLU A 107 14.68 3.33 14.52
CA GLU A 107 15.70 4.28 14.07
C GLU A 107 15.61 4.62 12.57
N THR A 108 14.77 3.92 11.80
CA THR A 108 14.75 4.00 10.33
C THR A 108 13.34 4.22 9.82
N GLU A 109 13.19 5.23 8.97
CA GLU A 109 11.94 5.45 8.24
C GLU A 109 11.83 4.50 7.04
N GLU A 110 10.63 3.99 6.78
CA GLU A 110 10.37 2.93 5.81
C GLU A 110 9.13 3.23 4.95
N TYR A 111 9.16 4.33 4.18
CA TYR A 111 8.01 4.73 3.37
C TYR A 111 7.58 3.65 2.34
N GLY A 112 8.51 3.16 1.52
CA GLY A 112 8.20 2.19 0.48
C GLY A 112 8.24 0.76 1.00
N ALA A 113 7.20 -0.03 0.75
CA ALA A 113 7.27 -1.48 0.96
C ALA A 113 8.16 -2.15 -0.10
N PHE A 114 8.55 -3.40 0.16
CA PHE A 114 9.22 -4.28 -0.81
C PHE A 114 10.62 -3.84 -1.26
N GLN A 115 11.46 -3.35 -0.33
CA GLN A 115 12.86 -2.99 -0.58
C GLN A 115 13.64 -4.13 -1.23
N HIS A 116 13.22 -5.37 -0.96
CA HIS A 116 13.75 -6.56 -1.61
C HIS A 116 12.64 -7.30 -2.33
N VAL A 117 12.87 -7.53 -3.61
CA VAL A 117 12.04 -8.33 -4.49
C VAL A 117 12.91 -9.46 -5.03
N GLU A 118 12.47 -10.69 -4.81
CA GLU A 118 13.13 -11.89 -5.29
C GLU A 118 12.18 -12.71 -6.15
N LYS A 119 12.61 -13.08 -7.36
CA LYS A 119 11.88 -14.03 -8.19
C LYS A 119 12.16 -15.45 -7.72
N LEU A 120 11.10 -16.20 -7.43
CA LEU A 120 11.18 -17.56 -6.92
C LEU A 120 11.25 -18.60 -8.05
N ALA A 121 11.66 -19.82 -7.70
CA ALA A 121 11.83 -20.91 -8.65
C ALA A 121 10.52 -21.38 -9.31
N ASP A 122 9.39 -21.22 -8.62
CA ASP A 122 8.05 -21.52 -9.13
C ASP A 122 7.49 -20.42 -10.05
N GLY A 123 8.27 -19.36 -10.26
CA GLY A 123 7.90 -18.20 -11.08
C GLY A 123 7.23 -17.08 -10.31
N GLY A 124 6.81 -17.29 -9.05
CA GLY A 124 6.27 -16.24 -8.18
C GLY A 124 7.33 -15.26 -7.67
N TYR A 125 6.93 -14.40 -6.73
CA TYR A 125 7.82 -13.43 -6.11
C TYR A 125 7.76 -13.52 -4.58
N ARG A 126 8.91 -13.34 -3.93
CA ARG A 126 9.01 -12.96 -2.52
C ARG A 126 9.21 -11.45 -2.47
N LEU A 127 8.36 -10.77 -1.73
CA LEU A 127 8.42 -9.34 -1.51
C LEU A 127 8.64 -9.08 -0.02
N SER A 128 9.71 -8.38 0.33
CA SER A 128 10.14 -8.21 1.72
C SER A 128 10.30 -6.74 2.08
N THR A 129 9.82 -6.39 3.26
CA THR A 129 10.20 -5.17 3.97
C THR A 129 11.48 -5.43 4.77
N MET A 130 11.92 -4.48 5.59
CA MET A 130 13.04 -4.70 6.51
C MET A 130 12.78 -5.82 7.54
N THR A 131 11.52 -6.10 7.86
CA THR A 131 11.14 -6.95 9.00
C THR A 131 10.08 -8.00 8.72
N ASP A 132 9.47 -7.99 7.53
CA ASP A 132 8.38 -8.89 7.16
C ASP A 132 8.49 -9.30 5.68
N GLU A 133 7.83 -10.38 5.30
CA GLU A 133 7.80 -10.84 3.90
C GLU A 133 6.50 -11.54 3.52
N VAL A 134 6.15 -11.44 2.24
CA VAL A 134 5.04 -12.17 1.63
C VAL A 134 5.47 -12.79 0.31
N THR A 135 4.80 -13.86 -0.09
CA THR A 135 4.93 -14.43 -1.43
C THR A 135 3.67 -14.19 -2.24
N CYS A 136 3.83 -13.91 -3.53
CA CYS A 136 2.73 -13.67 -4.45
C CYS A 136 2.97 -14.39 -5.78
N ALA A 137 1.90 -14.60 -6.54
CA ALA A 137 2.02 -15.15 -7.88
C ALA A 137 2.60 -14.10 -8.85
N SER A 138 3.08 -14.54 -10.01
CA SER A 138 3.58 -13.65 -11.07
C SER A 138 2.44 -13.11 -11.91
N HIS A 139 1.56 -12.33 -11.28
CA HIS A 139 0.50 -11.59 -11.94
C HIS A 139 0.93 -10.16 -12.25
N ARG A 140 0.17 -9.50 -13.11
CA ARG A 140 0.29 -8.06 -13.30
C ARG A 140 -0.10 -7.37 -11.99
N MET A 141 0.72 -6.44 -11.51
CA MET A 141 0.43 -5.73 -10.26
C MET A 141 -0.36 -4.45 -10.52
N VAL A 142 -1.27 -4.15 -9.63
CA VAL A 142 -2.01 -2.88 -9.61
C VAL A 142 -1.83 -2.25 -8.24
N ILE A 143 -1.30 -1.03 -8.19
CA ILE A 143 -1.05 -0.32 -6.93
C ILE A 143 -2.09 0.77 -6.67
N CYS A 144 -2.52 0.87 -5.41
CA CYS A 144 -3.43 1.89 -4.89
C CYS A 144 -3.14 2.17 -3.41
N GLY A 145 -3.88 3.09 -2.79
CA GLY A 145 -3.75 3.40 -1.37
C GLY A 145 -3.18 4.79 -1.09
N VAL A 146 -2.51 4.94 0.04
CA VAL A 146 -2.04 6.24 0.56
C VAL A 146 -0.64 6.14 1.18
N ALA A 147 0.10 7.23 1.33
CA ALA A 147 -0.08 8.48 0.61
C ALA A 147 0.60 8.39 -0.77
N GLY A 148 -0.05 8.92 -1.81
CA GLY A 148 0.43 8.84 -3.19
C GLY A 148 1.86 9.39 -3.37
N ASP A 149 2.22 10.44 -2.64
CA ASP A 149 3.51 11.14 -2.71
C ASP A 149 4.61 10.56 -1.81
N TYR A 150 4.27 9.58 -0.98
CA TYR A 150 5.17 8.86 -0.08
C TYR A 150 5.07 7.35 -0.33
N CYS A 151 4.34 6.62 0.53
CA CYS A 151 4.38 5.16 0.59
C CYS A 151 4.01 4.51 -0.74
N VAL A 152 3.00 5.03 -1.45
CA VAL A 152 2.61 4.51 -2.77
C VAL A 152 3.73 4.72 -3.79
N LEU A 153 4.31 5.92 -3.85
CA LEU A 153 5.38 6.26 -4.79
C LEU A 153 6.64 5.42 -4.54
N GLU A 154 7.08 5.31 -3.29
CA GLU A 154 8.29 4.55 -2.96
C GLU A 154 8.05 3.04 -3.11
N THR A 155 6.85 2.53 -2.78
CA THR A 155 6.48 1.13 -3.06
C THR A 155 6.45 0.84 -4.55
N LEU A 156 5.88 1.74 -5.36
CA LEU A 156 5.87 1.64 -6.82
C LEU A 156 7.30 1.59 -7.38
N ARG A 157 8.19 2.46 -6.89
CA ARG A 157 9.62 2.44 -7.28
C ARG A 157 10.28 1.11 -6.94
N ASN A 158 10.06 0.59 -5.73
CA ASN A 158 10.66 -0.66 -5.30
C ASN A 158 10.20 -1.84 -6.18
N LEU A 159 8.90 -1.93 -6.48
CA LEU A 159 8.36 -2.96 -7.36
C LEU A 159 8.93 -2.87 -8.80
N LEU A 160 9.00 -1.66 -9.36
CA LEU A 160 9.58 -1.45 -10.69
C LEU A 160 11.07 -1.80 -10.74
N ASN A 161 11.83 -1.42 -9.70
CA ASN A 161 13.25 -1.77 -9.56
C ASN A 161 13.45 -3.29 -9.41
N GLY A 162 12.49 -3.98 -8.79
CA GLY A 162 12.41 -5.44 -8.72
C GLY A 162 12.04 -6.12 -10.04
N GLY A 163 11.81 -5.36 -11.11
CA GLY A 163 11.49 -5.87 -12.44
C GLY A 163 10.03 -6.30 -12.62
N LEU A 164 9.12 -5.88 -11.74
CA LEU A 164 7.68 -6.16 -11.88
C LEU A 164 7.01 -5.15 -12.81
N THR A 165 5.94 -5.59 -13.46
CA THR A 165 5.03 -4.72 -14.21
C THR A 165 3.92 -4.25 -13.28
N VAL A 166 3.83 -2.94 -13.08
CA VAL A 166 2.90 -2.32 -12.14
C VAL A 166 2.09 -1.24 -12.84
N ASP A 167 0.76 -1.36 -12.79
CA ASP A 167 -0.16 -0.29 -13.16
C ASP A 167 -0.59 0.51 -11.93
N VAL A 168 -0.97 1.76 -12.16
CA VAL A 168 -1.45 2.66 -11.11
C VAL A 168 -2.97 2.80 -11.19
N PHE A 169 -3.68 2.38 -10.14
CA PHE A 169 -5.11 2.65 -10.00
C PHE A 169 -5.34 4.03 -9.36
N ALA A 170 -5.20 5.08 -10.17
CA ALA A 170 -5.17 6.46 -9.70
C ALA A 170 -6.41 6.91 -8.91
N ARG A 171 -7.60 6.37 -9.23
CA ARG A 171 -8.84 6.67 -8.50
C ARG A 171 -8.82 6.14 -7.07
N GLY A 172 -8.06 5.07 -6.83
CA GLY A 172 -7.85 4.50 -5.51
C GLY A 172 -6.66 5.10 -4.77
N ILE A 173 -6.19 6.30 -5.13
CA ILE A 173 -5.04 6.93 -4.48
C ILE A 173 -5.39 8.33 -3.98
N ALA A 174 -4.98 8.62 -2.75
CA ALA A 174 -4.98 9.98 -2.20
C ALA A 174 -3.55 10.38 -1.77
N SER A 175 -3.25 11.68 -1.88
CA SER A 175 -1.91 12.23 -1.65
C SER A 175 -1.98 13.47 -0.77
N ILE A 176 -0.92 13.69 0.01
CA ILE A 176 -0.77 14.91 0.83
C ILE A 176 -0.50 16.11 -0.10
N ASP A 177 0.34 15.92 -1.12
CA ASP A 177 0.71 16.96 -2.09
C ASP A 177 -0.29 17.19 -3.25
N GLY A 178 -1.46 16.54 -3.20
CA GLY A 178 -2.46 16.57 -4.27
C GLY A 178 -2.12 15.71 -5.50
N GLY A 179 -1.16 14.79 -5.39
CA GLY A 179 -0.79 13.80 -6.40
C GLY A 179 0.37 14.24 -7.30
N ARG A 180 1.03 15.35 -7.00
CA ARG A 180 2.03 15.96 -7.89
C ARG A 180 3.22 15.02 -8.11
N ARG A 181 3.87 14.59 -7.02
CA ARG A 181 5.05 13.72 -7.09
C ARG A 181 4.76 12.39 -7.77
N LEU A 182 3.62 11.77 -7.46
CA LEU A 182 3.22 10.51 -8.08
C LEU A 182 2.95 10.68 -9.57
N ASN A 183 2.19 11.71 -9.96
CA ASN A 183 1.86 11.95 -11.37
C ASN A 183 3.09 12.27 -12.21
N ASP A 184 4.05 13.03 -11.66
CA ASP A 184 5.31 13.31 -12.31
C ASP A 184 6.10 12.02 -12.55
N PHE A 185 6.22 11.17 -11.53
CA PHE A 185 6.89 9.88 -11.64
C PHE A 185 6.21 8.93 -12.63
N VAL A 186 4.88 8.80 -12.58
CA VAL A 186 4.10 7.97 -13.51
C VAL A 186 4.33 8.40 -14.97
N ARG A 187 4.37 9.72 -15.23
CA ARG A 187 4.64 10.27 -16.56
C ARG A 187 6.09 9.99 -17.00
N GLU A 188 7.06 10.15 -16.11
CA GLU A 188 8.48 9.88 -16.39
C GLU A 188 8.73 8.41 -16.73
N GLN A 189 8.12 7.49 -15.97
CA GLN A 189 8.23 6.05 -16.18
C GLN A 189 7.29 5.51 -17.27
N LYS A 190 6.40 6.35 -17.82
CA LYS A 190 5.40 5.99 -18.85
C LYS A 190 4.51 4.81 -18.43
N LEU A 191 4.09 4.78 -17.16
CA LEU A 191 3.28 3.70 -16.62
C LEU A 191 1.84 3.79 -17.13
N CYS A 192 1.17 2.64 -17.18
CA CYS A 192 -0.24 2.58 -17.51
C CYS A 192 -1.10 2.89 -16.28
N PHE A 193 -2.22 3.59 -16.52
CA PHE A 193 -3.28 3.71 -15.54
C PHE A 193 -4.21 2.52 -15.65
N PHE A 194 -4.50 1.92 -14.50
CA PHE A 194 -5.51 0.89 -14.38
C PHE A 194 -6.90 1.54 -14.37
N THR A 195 -7.84 1.02 -15.16
CA THR A 195 -9.18 1.60 -15.35
C THR A 195 -10.29 0.69 -14.87
#